data_AF-A0A563DBV9-F1
#
_entry.id   AF-A0A563DBV9-F1
#
_cell.length_a   1.000
_cell.length_b   1.000
_cell.length_c   1.000
_cell.angle_alpha   90.00
_cell.angle_beta   90.00
_cell.angle_gamma   90.00
#
_symmetry.space_group_name_H-M   'P 1'
#
loop_
_entity.id
_entity.type
_entity.pdbx_description
1 polymer ?
#
loop_
_entity_poly.entity_id
_entity_poly.type
_entity_poly.pdbx_seq_one_letter_code
_entity_poly.pdbx_strand_id
1 'polypeptide(L)'
;MKCLLLKRIFLVLLLFQLLSCKSSQEKQEAILSKIPDPKTLNETFVSDPDQILNPSTVYSLNQTLKELDISGKAHIDVVIVKSIGDEVPKDIAYKLFNTWKIGRADTNNGLLIFLVLDQRRIEFETGVGLEPVLTDMICADIQRKYMIPYLKQGNYDQAIVSAISPIIEVLNTESYNFNVEPENLGNINVALSEPHESEHKTSNSFFNSIENIADKWLNNSNFVLVSIIIFSSLTFFSTIITVVKKVFFQRKKKSRLVSKFLIILFQLTIILLISSIITAVFHINFKKCVYVIIGLYLFRGFLLHIRLLIILILAKRKDRDKRYNYLLKYKETFKYSENLYPISFIHLLYKKLCKDIKHSRYDPYVCENCKSLMKLNKNKNLSKGQSLEEKINSVEYDSWECISCKTIKLVKYTNIYSKAKECEKCHYRTNVLKKTYITQKATTSSSGSGYELYECKFCHEKEEIEFVIPKESTRSSRSSYSIGSSRSSGSSSRSSSGGYSSSSGGRSGGGGAGSSW
;
A
#
# COMPACT_ATOMS: atom_id res chain seq x y z
N MET A 1 22.75 -25.23 -17.96
CA MET A 1 21.91 -26.22 -17.21
C MET A 1 21.44 -25.75 -15.84
N LYS A 2 22.27 -25.14 -14.96
CA LYS A 2 21.87 -24.75 -13.59
C LYS A 2 20.67 -23.78 -13.49
N CYS A 3 20.44 -22.92 -14.48
CA CYS A 3 19.33 -21.94 -14.48
C CYS A 3 17.94 -22.57 -14.79
N LEU A 4 17.91 -23.65 -15.57
CA LEU A 4 16.66 -24.37 -15.90
C LEU A 4 16.16 -25.21 -14.72
N LEU A 5 17.10 -25.78 -13.96
CA LEU A 5 16.80 -26.58 -12.77
C LEU A 5 16.21 -25.71 -11.65
N LEU A 6 16.73 -24.50 -11.46
CA LEU A 6 16.22 -23.55 -10.47
C LEU A 6 14.79 -23.07 -10.78
N LYS A 7 14.48 -22.84 -12.06
CA LYS A 7 13.13 -22.45 -12.51
C LYS A 7 12.10 -23.56 -12.30
N ARG A 8 12.48 -24.83 -12.50
CA ARG A 8 11.61 -25.98 -12.28
C ARG A 8 11.33 -26.20 -10.79
N ILE A 9 12.33 -26.05 -9.93
CA ILE A 9 12.14 -26.13 -8.47
C ILE A 9 11.20 -25.02 -7.97
N PHE A 10 11.36 -23.80 -8.48
CA PHE A 10 10.46 -22.69 -8.13
C PHE A 10 9.01 -22.94 -8.57
N LEU A 11 8.81 -23.52 -9.75
CA LEU A 11 7.48 -23.84 -10.28
C LEU A 11 6.80 -24.96 -9.49
N VAL A 12 7.55 -25.97 -9.04
CA VAL A 12 7.04 -27.07 -8.19
C VAL A 12 6.69 -26.58 -6.79
N LEU A 13 7.52 -25.71 -6.20
CA LEU A 13 7.22 -25.09 -4.90
C LEU A 13 5.97 -24.19 -4.97
N LEU A 14 5.81 -23.44 -6.07
CA LEU A 14 4.63 -22.59 -6.29
C LEU A 14 3.35 -23.42 -6.50
N LEU A 15 3.45 -24.56 -7.21
CA LEU A 15 2.36 -25.53 -7.31
C LEU A 15 2.01 -26.17 -5.96
N PHE A 16 3.00 -26.52 -5.14
CA PHE A 16 2.78 -27.11 -3.81
C PHE A 16 2.06 -26.15 -2.85
N GLN A 17 2.37 -24.85 -2.93
CA GLN A 17 1.66 -23.82 -2.16
C GLN A 17 0.20 -23.62 -2.61
N LEU A 18 -0.09 -23.80 -3.91
CA LEU A 18 -1.46 -23.70 -4.42
C LEU A 18 -2.34 -24.90 -4.03
N LEU A 19 -1.76 -26.10 -3.84
CA LEU A 19 -2.51 -27.27 -3.37
C LEU A 19 -2.87 -27.18 -1.87
N SER A 20 -2.04 -26.56 -1.04
CA SER A 20 -2.28 -26.47 0.41
C SER A 20 -3.42 -25.50 0.78
N CYS A 21 -3.77 -24.56 -0.10
CA CYS A 21 -4.80 -23.55 0.17
C CYS A 21 -6.24 -24.07 -0.09
N LYS A 22 -6.39 -25.14 -0.89
CA LYS A 22 -7.73 -25.69 -1.22
C LYS A 22 -8.34 -26.50 -0.08
N SER A 23 -7.54 -27.24 0.69
CA SER A 23 -8.06 -28.14 1.74
C SER A 23 -8.69 -27.40 2.92
N SER A 24 -8.19 -26.21 3.27
CA SER A 24 -8.74 -25.40 4.37
C SER A 24 -10.11 -24.81 4.02
N GLN A 25 -10.32 -24.43 2.76
CA GLN A 25 -11.59 -23.83 2.34
C GLN A 25 -12.73 -24.85 2.28
N GLU A 26 -12.46 -26.08 1.80
CA GLU A 26 -13.43 -27.17 1.78
C GLU A 26 -13.86 -27.60 3.20
N LYS A 27 -12.94 -27.63 4.16
CA LYS A 27 -13.24 -27.96 5.57
C LYS A 27 -14.19 -26.93 6.20
N GLN A 28 -13.95 -25.64 5.95
CA GLN A 28 -14.79 -24.56 6.47
C GLN A 28 -16.19 -24.57 5.82
N GLU A 29 -16.30 -24.78 4.51
CA GLU A 29 -17.61 -24.88 3.83
C GLU A 29 -18.45 -26.08 4.33
N ALA A 30 -17.80 -27.20 4.69
CA ALA A 30 -18.46 -28.36 5.28
C ALA A 30 -18.97 -28.14 6.72
N ILE A 31 -18.41 -27.17 7.46
CA ILE A 31 -18.89 -26.79 8.79
C ILE A 31 -20.08 -25.82 8.66
N LEU A 32 -19.98 -24.83 7.76
CA LEU A 32 -21.06 -23.87 7.52
C LEU A 32 -22.37 -24.55 7.09
N SER A 33 -22.30 -25.63 6.31
CA SER A 33 -23.49 -26.36 5.87
C SER A 33 -24.20 -27.15 6.98
N LYS A 34 -23.53 -27.39 8.12
CA LYS A 34 -24.12 -28.10 9.27
C LYS A 34 -24.86 -27.17 10.23
N ILE A 35 -24.57 -25.87 10.20
CA ILE A 35 -25.21 -24.87 11.05
C ILE A 35 -26.37 -24.30 10.23
N PRO A 36 -27.63 -24.62 10.57
CA PRO A 36 -28.76 -24.20 9.76
C PRO A 36 -29.01 -22.69 9.93
N ASP A 37 -29.26 -22.00 8.83
CA ASP A 37 -29.63 -20.58 8.84
C ASP A 37 -31.04 -20.44 9.46
N PRO A 38 -31.21 -19.69 10.56
CA PRO A 38 -32.49 -19.59 11.25
C PRO A 38 -33.58 -18.94 10.38
N LYS A 39 -33.21 -18.20 9.33
CA LYS A 39 -34.14 -17.69 8.30
C LYS A 39 -34.78 -18.80 7.50
N THR A 40 -34.00 -19.85 7.20
CA THR A 40 -34.48 -21.03 6.48
C THR A 40 -35.31 -21.96 7.37
N LEU A 41 -35.25 -21.77 8.69
CA LEU A 41 -36.01 -22.50 9.70
C LEU A 41 -37.19 -21.68 10.23
N ASN A 42 -38.10 -21.27 9.34
CA ASN A 42 -39.31 -20.49 9.66
C ASN A 42 -39.04 -19.05 10.15
N GLU A 43 -38.03 -18.36 9.60
CA GLU A 43 -37.74 -16.95 9.92
C GLU A 43 -37.52 -16.68 11.43
N THR A 44 -36.83 -17.62 12.10
CA THR A 44 -36.40 -17.47 13.49
C THR A 44 -35.09 -16.70 13.57
N PHE A 45 -34.66 -16.38 14.78
CA PHE A 45 -33.42 -15.65 15.12
C PHE A 45 -32.41 -16.52 15.88
N VAL A 46 -32.76 -17.78 16.16
CA VAL A 46 -31.94 -18.69 16.98
C VAL A 46 -31.65 -19.97 16.20
N SER A 47 -30.37 -20.28 16.00
CA SER A 47 -29.87 -21.53 15.44
C SER A 47 -29.19 -22.36 16.54
N ASP A 48 -29.87 -23.42 16.95
CA ASP A 48 -29.41 -24.36 17.98
C ASP A 48 -29.54 -25.82 17.48
N PRO A 49 -28.69 -26.25 16.53
CA PRO A 49 -28.77 -27.60 15.95
C PRO A 49 -28.46 -28.71 16.96
N ASP A 50 -27.76 -28.39 18.05
CA ASP A 50 -27.31 -29.34 19.07
C ASP A 50 -28.23 -29.43 20.29
N GLN A 51 -29.33 -28.65 20.28
CA GLN A 51 -30.34 -28.54 21.35
C GLN A 51 -29.71 -28.25 22.72
N ILE A 52 -28.84 -27.23 22.75
CA ILE A 52 -28.11 -26.81 23.95
C ILE A 52 -28.99 -25.92 24.83
N LEU A 53 -29.87 -25.12 24.23
CA LEU A 53 -30.79 -24.23 24.95
C LEU A 53 -32.11 -24.92 25.24
N ASN A 54 -32.76 -24.52 26.33
CA ASN A 54 -34.11 -24.96 26.63
C ASN A 54 -35.08 -24.40 25.57
N PRO A 55 -36.04 -25.20 25.06
CA PRO A 55 -37.04 -24.73 24.10
C PRO A 55 -37.81 -23.48 24.54
N SER A 56 -38.06 -23.33 25.84
CA SER A 56 -38.70 -22.13 26.41
C SER A 56 -37.84 -20.86 26.26
N THR A 57 -36.53 -20.98 26.47
CA THR A 57 -35.55 -19.91 26.23
C THR A 57 -35.48 -19.54 24.75
N VAL A 58 -35.41 -20.54 23.86
CA VAL A 58 -35.41 -20.32 22.40
C VAL A 58 -36.67 -19.59 21.97
N TYR A 59 -37.84 -19.96 22.49
CA TYR A 59 -39.09 -19.26 22.23
C TYR A 59 -39.05 -17.81 22.70
N SER A 60 -38.62 -17.56 23.93
CA SER A 60 -38.52 -16.20 24.49
C SER A 60 -37.54 -15.32 23.70
N LEU A 61 -36.37 -15.84 23.36
CA LEU A 61 -35.37 -15.13 22.55
C LEU A 61 -35.94 -14.75 21.19
N ASN A 62 -36.60 -15.68 20.50
CA ASN A 62 -37.23 -15.38 19.21
C ASN A 62 -38.28 -14.26 19.30
N GLN A 63 -39.07 -14.17 20.38
CA GLN A 63 -40.01 -13.06 20.55
C GLN A 63 -39.29 -11.72 20.73
N THR A 64 -38.34 -11.65 21.67
CA THR A 64 -37.59 -10.42 21.96
C THR A 64 -36.80 -9.93 20.74
N LEU A 65 -36.12 -10.84 20.03
CA LEU A 65 -35.32 -10.49 18.85
C LEU A 65 -36.20 -10.06 17.66
N LYS A 66 -37.39 -10.65 17.53
CA LYS A 66 -38.38 -10.23 16.53
C LYS A 66 -38.88 -8.81 16.78
N GLU A 67 -39.17 -8.45 18.03
CA GLU A 67 -39.61 -7.09 18.38
C GLU A 67 -38.53 -6.06 18.04
N LEU A 68 -37.27 -6.37 18.35
CA LEU A 68 -36.12 -5.50 18.03
C LEU A 68 -35.90 -5.34 16.52
N ASP A 69 -36.09 -6.42 15.75
CA ASP A 69 -35.98 -6.40 14.29
C ASP A 69 -37.11 -5.58 13.66
N ILE A 70 -38.35 -5.73 14.15
CA ILE A 70 -39.51 -4.95 13.72
C ILE A 70 -39.29 -3.46 14.01
N SER A 71 -38.72 -3.12 15.18
CA SER A 71 -38.40 -1.73 15.52
C SER A 71 -37.34 -1.10 14.60
N GLY A 72 -36.64 -1.91 13.80
CA GLY A 72 -35.61 -1.47 12.87
C GLY A 72 -34.27 -1.08 13.51
N LYS A 73 -34.12 -1.27 14.83
CA LYS A 73 -32.92 -0.86 15.57
C LYS A 73 -31.77 -1.83 15.32
N ALA A 74 -32.02 -3.12 15.45
CA ALA A 74 -31.04 -4.15 15.12
C ALA A 74 -31.70 -5.47 14.73
N HIS A 75 -30.97 -6.27 13.95
CA HIS A 75 -31.30 -7.66 13.65
C HIS A 75 -30.25 -8.53 14.34
N ILE A 76 -30.64 -9.35 15.30
CA ILE A 76 -29.71 -10.17 16.08
C ILE A 76 -29.99 -11.64 15.80
N ASP A 77 -28.99 -12.38 15.34
CA ASP A 77 -29.03 -13.84 15.28
C ASP A 77 -28.17 -14.45 16.39
N VAL A 78 -28.69 -15.51 17.01
CA VAL A 78 -27.98 -16.29 18.03
C VAL A 78 -27.67 -17.67 17.47
N VAL A 79 -26.41 -18.07 17.52
CA VAL A 79 -25.94 -19.37 17.06
C VAL A 79 -25.18 -20.06 18.17
N ILE A 80 -25.56 -21.29 18.47
CA ILE A 80 -24.94 -22.09 19.54
C ILE A 80 -24.67 -23.50 19.03
N VAL A 81 -23.43 -23.96 19.18
CA VAL A 81 -22.99 -25.27 18.68
C VAL A 81 -22.04 -25.95 19.67
N LYS A 82 -22.07 -27.29 19.69
CA LYS A 82 -21.14 -28.08 20.51
C LYS A 82 -19.70 -27.95 20.03
N SER A 83 -19.48 -27.99 18.71
CA SER A 83 -18.16 -27.99 18.11
C SER A 83 -18.15 -27.48 16.67
N ILE A 84 -17.05 -26.84 16.29
CA ILE A 84 -16.69 -26.54 14.89
C ILE A 84 -15.40 -27.27 14.46
N GLY A 85 -14.98 -28.28 15.20
CA GLY A 85 -13.66 -28.90 15.03
C GLY A 85 -12.52 -27.93 15.35
N ASP A 86 -11.42 -28.01 14.59
CA ASP A 86 -10.22 -27.19 14.81
C ASP A 86 -10.26 -25.81 14.14
N GLU A 87 -11.43 -25.38 13.66
CA GLU A 87 -11.56 -24.07 13.01
C GLU A 87 -11.57 -22.93 14.03
N VAL A 88 -11.22 -21.72 13.58
CA VAL A 88 -11.19 -20.52 14.41
C VAL A 88 -12.62 -19.95 14.55
N PRO A 89 -13.17 -19.80 15.77
CA PRO A 89 -14.54 -19.34 15.97
C PRO A 89 -14.85 -17.98 15.35
N LYS A 90 -13.92 -17.03 15.41
CA LYS A 90 -14.05 -15.70 14.78
C LYS A 90 -14.19 -15.79 13.26
N ASP A 91 -13.43 -16.67 12.61
CA ASP A 91 -13.50 -16.87 11.16
C ASP A 91 -14.86 -17.48 10.77
N ILE A 92 -15.37 -18.43 11.57
CA ILE A 92 -16.69 -19.02 11.35
C ILE A 92 -17.80 -18.00 11.60
N ALA A 93 -17.74 -17.22 12.68
CA ALA A 93 -18.71 -16.16 12.99
C ALA A 93 -18.80 -15.13 11.84
N TYR A 94 -17.65 -14.62 11.38
CA TYR A 94 -17.58 -13.69 10.25
C TYR A 94 -18.18 -14.28 8.97
N LYS A 95 -17.91 -15.57 8.69
CA LYS A 95 -18.46 -16.25 7.52
C LYS A 95 -19.95 -16.50 7.63
N LEU A 96 -20.45 -16.96 8.78
CA LEU A 96 -21.88 -17.14 9.03
C LEU A 96 -22.59 -15.81 8.82
N PHE A 97 -22.09 -14.73 9.44
CA PHE A 97 -22.67 -13.40 9.32
C PHE A 97 -22.86 -12.97 7.86
N ASN A 98 -21.79 -13.05 7.06
CA ASN A 98 -21.83 -12.58 5.68
C ASN A 98 -22.54 -13.56 4.73
N THR A 99 -22.57 -14.85 5.05
CA THR A 99 -23.28 -15.87 4.27
C THR A 99 -24.79 -15.72 4.46
N TRP A 100 -25.23 -15.60 5.71
CA TRP A 100 -26.63 -15.38 6.05
C TRP A 100 -27.05 -13.92 5.81
N LYS A 101 -26.09 -13.02 5.64
CA LYS A 101 -26.28 -11.57 5.43
C LYS A 101 -27.12 -10.93 6.54
N ILE A 102 -26.71 -11.17 7.77
CA ILE A 102 -27.40 -10.77 9.00
C ILE A 102 -27.56 -9.24 9.03
N GLY A 103 -28.78 -8.76 9.31
CA GLY A 103 -29.14 -7.34 9.25
C GLY A 103 -29.78 -6.87 7.94
N ARG A 104 -30.18 -5.60 7.93
CA ARG A 104 -30.70 -4.93 6.73
C ARG A 104 -29.57 -4.44 5.83
N ALA A 105 -29.76 -4.49 4.51
CA ALA A 105 -28.75 -4.10 3.53
C ALA A 105 -28.47 -2.58 3.51
N ASP A 106 -29.47 -1.76 3.81
CA ASP A 106 -29.38 -0.30 3.83
C ASP A 106 -28.73 0.22 5.12
N THR A 107 -29.12 -0.31 6.28
CA THR A 107 -28.60 0.14 7.58
C THR A 107 -27.40 -0.67 8.09
N ASN A 108 -27.21 -1.91 7.63
CA ASN A 108 -26.19 -2.85 8.14
C ASN A 108 -26.26 -3.03 9.66
N ASN A 109 -27.48 -3.02 10.21
CA ASN A 109 -27.78 -3.09 11.64
C ASN A 109 -27.80 -4.52 12.22
N GLY A 110 -26.96 -5.43 11.69
CA GLY A 110 -26.92 -6.83 12.13
C GLY A 110 -25.99 -7.08 13.31
N LEU A 111 -26.29 -8.08 14.14
CA LEU A 111 -25.38 -8.64 15.15
C LEU A 111 -25.51 -10.17 15.14
N LEU A 112 -24.38 -10.87 15.16
CA LEU A 112 -24.34 -12.31 15.42
C LEU A 112 -23.76 -12.56 16.79
N ILE A 113 -24.43 -13.36 17.61
CA ILE A 113 -23.92 -13.92 18.84
C ILE A 113 -23.61 -15.39 18.58
N PHE A 114 -22.34 -15.78 18.58
CA PHE A 114 -21.89 -17.14 18.28
C PHE A 114 -21.21 -17.79 19.48
N LEU A 115 -21.72 -18.94 19.93
CA LEU A 115 -21.20 -19.70 21.06
C LEU A 115 -20.73 -21.09 20.63
N VAL A 116 -19.47 -21.41 20.94
CA VAL A 116 -18.83 -22.70 20.65
C VAL A 116 -18.40 -23.36 21.96
N LEU A 117 -19.06 -24.45 22.34
CA LEU A 117 -18.92 -25.05 23.67
C LEU A 117 -17.57 -25.75 23.90
N ASP A 118 -17.14 -26.59 22.96
CA ASP A 118 -15.88 -27.37 23.10
C ASP A 118 -14.63 -26.47 23.18
N GLN A 119 -14.65 -25.36 22.44
CA GLN A 119 -13.60 -24.34 22.48
C GLN A 119 -13.81 -23.29 23.58
N ARG A 120 -14.92 -23.35 24.32
CA ARG A 120 -15.33 -22.38 25.35
C ARG A 120 -15.16 -20.94 24.87
N ARG A 121 -15.75 -20.66 23.71
CA ARG A 121 -15.57 -19.39 23.00
C ARG A 121 -16.91 -18.74 22.65
N ILE A 122 -17.01 -17.44 22.92
CA ILE A 122 -18.08 -16.55 22.48
C ILE A 122 -17.47 -15.61 21.43
N GLU A 123 -18.20 -15.35 20.35
CA GLU A 123 -17.88 -14.33 19.36
C GLU A 123 -19.11 -13.48 19.08
N PHE A 124 -18.97 -12.17 19.19
CA PHE A 124 -19.93 -11.20 18.69
C PHE A 124 -19.38 -10.67 17.37
N GLU A 125 -20.20 -10.73 16.33
CA GLU A 125 -19.89 -10.16 15.02
C GLU A 125 -20.89 -9.05 14.71
N THR A 126 -20.43 -7.80 14.71
CA THR A 126 -21.30 -6.65 14.44
C THR A 126 -21.31 -6.29 12.97
N GLY A 127 -22.49 -5.91 12.47
CA GLY A 127 -22.64 -5.23 11.18
C GLY A 127 -22.10 -3.81 11.26
N VAL A 128 -21.66 -3.28 10.11
CA VAL A 128 -21.02 -1.95 10.02
C VAL A 128 -21.91 -0.82 10.58
N GLY A 129 -23.23 -0.98 10.53
CA GLY A 129 -24.18 0.00 11.08
C GLY A 129 -24.25 0.03 12.60
N LEU A 130 -23.91 -1.06 13.27
CA LEU A 130 -23.91 -1.14 14.73
C LEU A 130 -22.55 -0.79 15.35
N GLU A 131 -21.44 -0.89 14.61
CA GLU A 131 -20.09 -0.62 15.14
C GLU A 131 -19.93 0.72 15.90
N PRO A 132 -20.54 1.86 15.48
CA PRO A 132 -20.40 3.11 16.22
C PRO A 132 -21.04 3.10 17.62
N VAL A 133 -22.08 2.29 17.79
CA VAL A 133 -22.90 2.22 19.02
C VAL A 133 -22.50 1.02 19.87
N LEU A 134 -22.34 -0.14 19.24
CA LEU A 134 -21.93 -1.41 19.83
C LEU A 134 -20.48 -1.72 19.46
N THR A 135 -19.55 -0.92 19.98
CA THR A 135 -18.10 -1.08 19.71
C THR A 135 -17.55 -2.39 20.26
N ASP A 136 -16.38 -2.82 19.77
CA ASP A 136 -15.66 -4.00 20.26
C ASP A 136 -15.46 -3.97 21.79
N MET A 137 -15.17 -2.80 22.35
CA MET A 137 -15.00 -2.62 23.79
C MET A 137 -16.30 -2.87 24.57
N ILE A 138 -17.43 -2.40 24.05
CA ILE A 138 -18.75 -2.62 24.67
C ILE A 138 -19.13 -4.10 24.54
N CYS A 139 -18.94 -4.72 23.37
CA CYS A 139 -19.18 -6.15 23.16
C CYS A 139 -18.37 -7.00 24.14
N ALA A 140 -17.08 -6.70 24.32
CA ALA A 140 -16.21 -7.41 25.24
C ALA A 140 -16.66 -7.24 26.70
N ASP A 141 -17.09 -6.05 27.09
CA ASP A 141 -17.60 -5.82 28.45
C ASP A 141 -18.91 -6.57 28.71
N ILE A 142 -19.82 -6.58 27.72
CA ILE A 142 -21.08 -7.33 27.81
C ILE A 142 -20.81 -8.82 27.97
N GLN A 143 -19.94 -9.40 27.14
CA GLN A 143 -19.55 -10.81 27.26
C GLN A 143 -18.97 -11.10 28.64
N ARG A 144 -18.04 -10.26 29.11
CA ARG A 144 -17.34 -10.46 30.38
C ARG A 144 -18.26 -10.40 31.59
N LYS A 145 -19.17 -9.43 31.64
CA LYS A 145 -20.03 -9.18 32.80
C LYS A 145 -21.28 -10.02 32.81
N TYR A 146 -21.92 -10.17 31.65
CA TYR A 146 -23.26 -10.76 31.58
C TYR A 146 -23.19 -12.22 31.17
N MET A 147 -22.29 -12.62 30.26
CA MET A 147 -22.28 -14.00 29.74
C MET A 147 -21.36 -14.94 30.51
N ILE A 148 -20.08 -14.57 30.66
CA ILE A 148 -19.02 -15.45 31.19
C ILE A 148 -19.36 -16.04 32.57
N PRO A 149 -19.95 -15.30 33.55
CA PRO A 149 -20.28 -15.87 34.85
C PRO A 149 -21.24 -17.07 34.77
N TYR A 150 -22.25 -17.01 33.89
CA TYR A 150 -23.20 -18.11 33.69
C TYR A 150 -22.59 -19.25 32.86
N LEU A 151 -21.77 -18.93 31.87
CA LEU A 151 -21.08 -19.93 31.05
C LEU A 151 -20.12 -20.80 31.87
N LYS A 152 -19.44 -20.21 32.86
CA LYS A 152 -18.59 -20.94 33.82
C LYS A 152 -19.38 -21.92 34.69
N GLN A 153 -20.67 -21.65 34.91
CA GLN A 153 -21.59 -22.50 35.66
C GLN A 153 -22.30 -23.53 34.76
N GLY A 154 -22.04 -23.51 33.44
CA GLY A 154 -22.76 -24.35 32.48
C GLY A 154 -24.20 -23.89 32.23
N ASN A 155 -24.58 -22.68 32.66
CA ASN A 155 -25.91 -22.13 32.44
C ASN A 155 -25.93 -21.34 31.12
N TYR A 156 -26.07 -22.06 30.01
CA TYR A 156 -26.03 -21.49 28.66
C TYR A 156 -27.25 -20.61 28.35
N ASP A 157 -28.44 -21.01 28.82
CA ASP A 157 -29.67 -20.24 28.69
C ASP A 157 -29.52 -18.83 29.27
N GLN A 158 -29.11 -18.75 30.53
CA GLN A 158 -28.99 -17.47 31.21
C GLN A 158 -27.85 -16.63 30.66
N ALA A 159 -26.78 -17.26 30.16
CA ALA A 159 -25.68 -16.55 29.51
C ALA A 159 -26.15 -15.78 28.27
N ILE A 160 -26.98 -16.40 27.41
CA ILE A 160 -27.50 -15.73 26.21
C ILE A 160 -28.53 -14.66 26.59
N VAL A 161 -29.50 -15.00 27.44
CA VAL A 161 -30.58 -14.10 27.84
C VAL A 161 -30.05 -12.82 28.50
N SER A 162 -29.07 -12.96 29.41
CA SER A 162 -28.50 -11.82 30.12
C SER A 162 -27.70 -10.87 29.23
N ALA A 163 -27.25 -11.30 28.04
CA ALA A 163 -26.60 -10.41 27.08
C ALA A 163 -27.59 -9.52 26.32
N ILE A 164 -28.83 -9.96 26.10
CA ILE A 164 -29.79 -9.27 25.23
C ILE A 164 -30.22 -7.92 25.81
N SER A 165 -30.53 -7.87 27.11
CA SER A 165 -30.99 -6.64 27.77
C SER A 165 -29.99 -5.47 27.67
N PRO A 166 -28.70 -5.61 28.05
CA PRO A 166 -27.73 -4.52 27.91
C PRO A 166 -27.44 -4.17 26.45
N ILE A 167 -27.54 -5.11 25.50
CA ILE A 167 -27.44 -4.79 24.07
C ILE A 167 -28.59 -3.89 23.64
N ILE A 168 -29.82 -4.22 24.02
CA ILE A 168 -31.01 -3.40 23.71
C ILE A 168 -30.90 -2.01 24.34
N GLU A 169 -30.42 -1.92 25.57
CA GLU A 169 -30.21 -0.63 26.25
C GLU A 169 -29.21 0.26 25.50
N VAL A 170 -28.08 -0.31 25.08
CA VAL A 170 -27.08 0.41 24.26
C VAL A 170 -27.67 0.87 22.93
N LEU A 171 -28.44 0.00 22.26
CA LEU A 171 -29.10 0.35 21.00
C LEU A 171 -30.20 1.41 21.15
N ASN A 172 -30.80 1.53 22.33
CA ASN A 172 -31.84 2.52 22.61
C ASN A 172 -31.27 3.88 23.01
N THR A 173 -30.17 3.88 23.77
CA THR A 173 -29.61 5.10 24.37
C THR A 173 -28.39 5.62 23.62
N GLU A 174 -27.82 4.82 22.71
CA GLU A 174 -26.53 5.06 22.04
C GLU A 174 -25.38 5.32 23.04
N SER A 175 -25.53 4.85 24.28
CA SER A 175 -24.60 5.05 25.38
C SER A 175 -24.41 3.76 26.18
N TYR A 176 -23.22 3.55 26.74
CA TYR A 176 -22.94 2.39 27.60
C TYR A 176 -22.21 2.80 28.86
N ASN A 177 -22.76 2.42 30.01
CA ASN A 177 -22.15 2.69 31.30
C ASN A 177 -21.34 1.48 31.79
N PHE A 178 -20.01 1.58 31.68
CA PHE A 178 -19.07 0.56 32.13
C PHE A 178 -19.07 0.31 33.65
N ASN A 179 -19.80 1.09 34.45
CA ASN A 179 -19.87 0.93 35.91
C ASN A 179 -21.12 0.16 36.39
N VAL A 180 -22.00 -0.26 35.48
CA VAL A 180 -23.19 -1.05 35.84
C VAL A 180 -22.81 -2.53 36.01
N GLU A 181 -23.10 -3.06 37.19
CA GLU A 181 -22.99 -4.48 37.57
C GLU A 181 -24.31 -5.22 37.25
N PRO A 182 -24.28 -6.52 36.88
CA PRO A 182 -25.45 -7.27 36.41
C PRO A 182 -26.62 -7.36 37.41
N GLU A 183 -26.35 -7.26 38.71
CA GLU A 183 -27.34 -7.36 39.78
C GLU A 183 -28.33 -6.19 39.81
N ASN A 184 -28.01 -5.06 39.15
CA ASN A 184 -28.83 -3.85 39.17
C ASN A 184 -29.82 -3.71 38.00
N LEU A 185 -29.81 -4.62 37.02
CA LEU A 185 -30.65 -4.55 35.81
C LEU A 185 -32.04 -5.20 35.95
N GLY A 186 -32.33 -5.85 37.08
CA GLY A 186 -33.60 -6.57 37.32
C GLY A 186 -34.86 -5.70 37.43
N ASN A 187 -34.75 -4.36 37.38
CA ASN A 187 -35.87 -3.44 37.66
C ASN A 187 -36.22 -2.46 36.52
N ILE A 188 -35.67 -2.60 35.31
CA ILE A 188 -35.97 -1.65 34.21
C ILE A 188 -37.09 -2.21 33.33
N ASN A 189 -38.33 -1.79 33.59
CA ASN A 189 -39.44 -1.97 32.66
C ASN A 189 -39.17 -1.09 31.41
N VAL A 190 -38.74 -1.73 30.32
CA VAL A 190 -38.53 -1.06 29.02
C VAL A 190 -39.89 -0.70 28.42
N ALA A 191 -40.36 0.51 28.69
CA ALA A 191 -41.46 1.12 27.96
C ALA A 191 -40.93 1.65 26.61
N LEU A 192 -41.38 1.05 25.51
CA LEU A 192 -41.13 1.54 24.15
C LEU A 192 -41.96 2.81 23.93
N SER A 193 -41.35 3.99 23.97
CA SER A 193 -41.99 5.25 23.58
C SER A 193 -41.80 5.54 22.08
N GLU A 194 -42.90 5.94 21.43
CA GLU A 194 -43.08 6.19 19.99
C GLU A 194 -42.25 7.38 19.42
N PRO A 195 -42.00 7.44 18.10
CA PRO A 195 -41.10 8.43 17.52
C PRO A 195 -41.79 9.78 17.24
N HIS A 196 -41.12 10.86 17.65
CA HIS A 196 -41.52 12.24 17.37
C HIS A 196 -41.19 12.65 15.93
N GLU A 197 -42.20 13.24 15.29
CA GLU A 197 -42.22 13.86 13.96
C GLU A 197 -41.40 15.16 13.95
N SER A 198 -40.57 15.38 12.92
CA SER A 198 -39.97 16.71 12.67
C SER A 198 -40.00 17.09 11.19
N GLU A 199 -40.47 18.31 10.97
CA GLU A 199 -40.97 18.92 9.74
C GLU A 199 -39.97 19.08 8.59
N HIS A 200 -40.47 18.89 7.38
CA HIS A 200 -39.84 19.30 6.12
C HIS A 200 -39.91 20.82 5.92
N LYS A 201 -38.76 21.45 5.66
CA LYS A 201 -38.69 22.73 4.91
C LYS A 201 -37.97 22.54 3.58
N THR A 202 -38.74 22.67 2.52
CA THR A 202 -38.36 22.73 1.11
C THR A 202 -37.74 24.10 0.78
N SER A 203 -36.55 24.11 0.18
CA SER A 203 -36.22 24.93 -1.01
C SER A 203 -34.73 24.77 -1.39
N ASN A 204 -34.49 24.83 -2.71
CA ASN A 204 -33.21 24.91 -3.43
C ASN A 204 -32.56 23.58 -3.85
N SER A 205 -33.24 22.84 -4.73
CA SER A 205 -32.81 21.56 -5.30
C SER A 205 -31.81 21.63 -6.48
N PHE A 206 -31.23 22.79 -6.80
CA PHE A 206 -30.25 22.88 -7.90
C PHE A 206 -28.86 23.34 -7.46
N PHE A 207 -28.76 24.38 -6.63
CA PHE A 207 -27.47 24.90 -6.16
C PHE A 207 -26.84 24.07 -5.02
N ASN A 208 -27.66 23.40 -4.20
CA ASN A 208 -27.19 22.50 -3.16
C ASN A 208 -26.49 21.24 -3.72
N SER A 209 -26.60 20.95 -5.01
CA SER A 209 -25.90 19.80 -5.62
C SER A 209 -24.45 20.09 -5.99
N ILE A 210 -24.05 21.35 -6.19
CA ILE A 210 -22.65 21.69 -6.50
C ILE A 210 -21.85 22.03 -5.24
N GLU A 211 -22.46 22.67 -4.23
CA GLU A 211 -21.81 22.85 -2.92
C GLU A 211 -21.70 21.54 -2.12
N ASN A 212 -22.70 20.64 -2.16
CA ASN A 212 -22.58 19.35 -1.47
C ASN A 212 -21.56 18.38 -2.09
N ILE A 213 -21.15 18.56 -3.36
CA ILE A 213 -20.09 17.75 -3.96
C ILE A 213 -18.71 18.28 -3.54
N ALA A 214 -18.57 19.60 -3.40
CA ALA A 214 -17.35 20.23 -2.88
C ALA A 214 -17.17 19.96 -1.38
N ASP A 215 -18.23 20.05 -0.57
CA ASP A 215 -18.17 19.82 0.87
C ASP A 215 -18.06 18.33 1.25
N LYS A 216 -18.58 17.39 0.43
CA LYS A 216 -18.29 15.95 0.60
C LYS A 216 -16.85 15.58 0.27
N TRP A 217 -16.16 16.37 -0.57
CA TRP A 217 -14.73 16.19 -0.82
C TRP A 217 -13.85 16.86 0.24
N LEU A 218 -14.34 17.91 0.89
CA LEU A 218 -13.57 18.70 1.87
C LEU A 218 -13.70 18.24 3.33
N ASN A 219 -14.73 17.48 3.71
CA ASN A 219 -14.85 16.96 5.10
C ASN A 219 -14.05 15.69 5.40
N ASN A 220 -13.21 15.24 4.45
CA ASN A 220 -12.09 14.33 4.75
C ASN A 220 -10.78 15.12 4.85
N SER A 221 -10.85 16.28 5.51
CA SER A 221 -9.77 17.24 5.70
C SER A 221 -8.54 16.58 6.32
N ASN A 222 -8.71 15.58 7.18
CA ASN A 222 -7.60 14.77 7.70
C ASN A 222 -6.99 13.81 6.66
N PHE A 223 -7.76 13.22 5.73
CA PHE A 223 -7.22 12.29 4.73
C PHE A 223 -6.48 12.99 3.59
N VAL A 224 -7.00 14.13 3.11
CA VAL A 224 -6.33 14.94 2.08
C VAL A 224 -5.11 15.62 2.68
N LEU A 225 -5.17 16.16 3.90
CA LEU A 225 -3.99 16.68 4.60
C LEU A 225 -2.97 15.58 4.88
N VAL A 226 -3.37 14.40 5.37
CA VAL A 226 -2.43 13.29 5.60
C VAL A 226 -1.82 12.79 4.28
N SER A 227 -2.60 12.73 3.20
CA SER A 227 -2.09 12.37 1.87
C SER A 227 -1.15 13.43 1.31
N ILE A 228 -1.43 14.72 1.51
CA ILE A 228 -0.56 15.85 1.12
C ILE A 228 0.69 15.89 2.00
N ILE A 229 0.62 15.57 3.29
CA ILE A 229 1.75 15.50 4.23
C ILE A 229 2.63 14.29 3.92
N ILE A 230 2.04 13.15 3.58
CA ILE A 230 2.78 11.96 3.13
C ILE A 230 3.41 12.23 1.75
N PHE A 231 2.71 12.91 0.84
CA PHE A 231 3.24 13.23 -0.48
C PHE A 231 4.29 14.35 -0.44
N SER A 232 4.12 15.37 0.41
CA SER A 232 5.09 16.43 0.66
C SER A 232 6.31 15.89 1.37
N SER A 233 6.15 14.98 2.34
CA SER A 233 7.28 14.28 2.97
C SER A 233 7.97 13.34 1.99
N LEU A 234 7.28 12.56 1.15
CA LEU A 234 7.91 11.70 0.14
C LEU A 234 8.63 12.50 -0.97
N THR A 235 8.09 13.66 -1.37
CA THR A 235 8.76 14.55 -2.33
C THR A 235 9.93 15.29 -1.69
N PHE A 236 9.82 15.69 -0.43
CA PHE A 236 10.90 16.22 0.40
C PHE A 236 12.00 15.18 0.66
N PHE A 237 11.65 13.92 0.87
CA PHE A 237 12.61 12.81 0.96
C PHE A 237 13.20 12.46 -0.39
N SER A 238 12.47 12.63 -1.50
CA SER A 238 13.02 12.50 -2.86
C SER A 238 14.01 13.63 -3.17
N THR A 239 13.73 14.87 -2.77
CA THR A 239 14.65 16.00 -2.92
C THR A 239 15.83 15.85 -1.96
N ILE A 240 15.63 15.42 -0.72
CA ILE A 240 16.71 15.04 0.22
C ILE A 240 17.51 13.88 -0.33
N ILE A 241 16.93 12.82 -0.90
CA ILE A 241 17.70 11.73 -1.54
C ILE A 241 18.45 12.25 -2.75
N THR A 242 17.90 13.23 -3.48
CA THR A 242 18.58 13.84 -4.63
C THR A 242 19.71 14.78 -4.18
N VAL A 243 19.53 15.51 -3.07
CA VAL A 243 20.51 16.39 -2.43
C VAL A 243 21.58 15.55 -1.73
N VAL A 244 21.22 14.53 -0.95
CA VAL A 244 22.11 13.51 -0.37
C VAL A 244 22.81 12.72 -1.48
N LYS A 245 22.18 12.35 -2.60
CA LYS A 245 22.90 11.81 -3.76
C LYS A 245 23.81 12.85 -4.43
N LYS A 246 23.52 14.15 -4.31
CA LYS A 246 24.36 15.22 -4.87
C LYS A 246 25.49 15.64 -3.92
N VAL A 247 25.30 15.49 -2.61
CA VAL A 247 26.19 15.86 -1.51
C VAL A 247 27.07 14.67 -1.11
N PHE A 248 26.50 13.47 -0.92
CA PHE A 248 27.24 12.24 -0.59
C PHE A 248 27.75 11.47 -1.82
N PHE A 249 27.05 11.52 -2.96
CA PHE A 249 27.44 10.79 -4.18
C PHE A 249 28.29 11.62 -5.15
N GLN A 250 28.99 12.63 -4.63
CA GLN A 250 30.19 13.15 -5.29
C GLN A 250 31.44 12.29 -5.07
N ARG A 251 31.42 11.30 -4.17
CA ARG A 251 32.58 10.42 -3.95
C ARG A 251 32.24 8.95 -4.20
N LYS A 252 32.83 8.42 -5.28
CA LYS A 252 33.05 6.98 -5.56
C LYS A 252 33.72 6.36 -4.31
N LYS A 253 33.61 5.09 -3.93
CA LYS A 253 33.23 3.83 -4.58
C LYS A 253 32.89 2.80 -3.49
N LYS A 254 31.94 1.92 -3.78
CA LYS A 254 31.74 0.57 -3.20
C LYS A 254 31.59 0.47 -1.67
N SER A 255 30.34 0.28 -1.28
CA SER A 255 29.97 -1.08 -0.89
C SER A 255 28.81 -1.54 -1.78
N ARG A 256 29.12 -2.37 -2.79
CA ARG A 256 28.09 -3.02 -3.63
C ARG A 256 27.17 -3.90 -2.78
N LEU A 257 27.60 -4.28 -1.58
CA LEU A 257 26.82 -5.08 -0.64
C LEU A 257 25.90 -4.20 0.21
N VAL A 258 26.37 -3.07 0.73
CA VAL A 258 25.56 -2.13 1.52
C VAL A 258 24.60 -1.34 0.63
N SER A 259 24.98 -1.03 -0.61
CA SER A 259 24.02 -0.48 -1.59
C SER A 259 22.94 -1.51 -1.92
N LYS A 260 23.27 -2.79 -2.10
CA LYS A 260 22.26 -3.84 -2.31
C LYS A 260 21.44 -4.11 -1.05
N PHE A 261 22.05 -4.08 0.12
CA PHE A 261 21.40 -4.30 1.41
C PHE A 261 20.49 -3.13 1.77
N LEU A 262 20.90 -1.88 1.55
CA LEU A 262 20.04 -0.70 1.68
C LEU A 262 18.94 -0.68 0.62
N ILE A 263 19.21 -1.16 -0.60
CA ILE A 263 18.14 -1.35 -1.59
C ILE A 263 17.19 -2.46 -1.14
N ILE A 264 17.66 -3.56 -0.57
CA ILE A 264 16.83 -4.65 -0.04
C ILE A 264 16.06 -4.22 1.21
N LEU A 265 16.68 -3.45 2.10
CA LEU A 265 16.06 -2.89 3.31
C LEU A 265 15.04 -1.82 2.90
N PHE A 266 15.34 -1.01 1.89
CA PHE A 266 14.42 -0.04 1.30
C PHE A 266 13.25 -0.72 0.58
N GLN A 267 13.51 -1.83 -0.12
CA GLN A 267 12.48 -2.67 -0.71
C GLN A 267 11.64 -3.35 0.38
N LEU A 268 12.24 -3.81 1.48
CA LEU A 268 11.54 -4.35 2.65
C LEU A 268 10.72 -3.28 3.37
N THR A 269 11.22 -2.06 3.54
CA THR A 269 10.44 -0.97 4.12
C THR A 269 9.35 -0.53 3.18
N ILE A 270 9.56 -0.53 1.86
CA ILE A 270 8.49 -0.29 0.88
C ILE A 270 7.47 -1.42 0.93
N ILE A 271 7.89 -2.68 1.09
CA ILE A 271 6.97 -3.83 1.22
C ILE A 271 6.20 -3.73 2.54
N LEU A 272 6.83 -3.31 3.63
CA LEU A 272 6.18 -3.12 4.95
C LEU A 272 5.26 -1.90 4.96
N LEU A 273 5.61 -0.83 4.24
CA LEU A 273 4.80 0.38 4.09
C LEU A 273 3.66 0.14 3.10
N ILE A 274 3.88 -0.60 2.02
CA ILE A 274 2.83 -1.14 1.15
C ILE A 274 1.97 -2.13 1.94
N SER A 275 2.54 -2.94 2.83
CA SER A 275 1.80 -3.85 3.71
C SER A 275 0.93 -3.08 4.68
N SER A 276 1.46 -2.05 5.35
CA SER A 276 0.75 -1.16 6.27
C SER A 276 -0.33 -0.34 5.56
N ILE A 277 -0.05 0.15 4.34
CA ILE A 277 -1.04 0.76 3.46
C ILE A 277 -2.08 -0.29 3.11
N ILE A 278 -1.70 -1.51 2.74
CA ILE A 278 -2.61 -2.62 2.47
C ILE A 278 -3.48 -2.93 3.70
N THR A 279 -2.94 -2.92 4.93
CA THR A 279 -3.71 -3.12 6.17
C THR A 279 -4.68 -1.96 6.43
N ALA A 280 -4.25 -0.71 6.23
CA ALA A 280 -5.11 0.48 6.31
C ALA A 280 -6.16 0.54 5.18
N VAL A 281 -5.83 -0.09 4.05
CA VAL A 281 -6.65 -0.20 2.86
C VAL A 281 -7.58 -1.43 2.93
N PHE A 282 -7.38 -2.37 3.84
CA PHE A 282 -8.30 -3.51 4.04
C PHE A 282 -9.58 -3.13 4.79
N HIS A 283 -9.60 -2.02 5.53
CA HIS A 283 -10.84 -1.39 6.03
C HIS A 283 -11.58 -0.56 4.96
N ILE A 284 -10.99 -0.50 3.76
CA ILE A 284 -11.51 0.21 2.61
C ILE A 284 -11.93 -0.87 1.61
N ASN A 285 -13.11 -0.70 1.01
CA ASN A 285 -13.65 -1.58 -0.02
C ASN A 285 -12.54 -2.01 -1.01
N PHE A 286 -12.26 -3.31 -1.21
CA PHE A 286 -11.21 -3.82 -2.11
C PHE A 286 -11.19 -3.11 -3.49
N LYS A 287 -12.37 -2.72 -3.99
CA LYS A 287 -12.52 -1.89 -5.18
C LYS A 287 -11.89 -0.50 -5.02
N LYS A 288 -12.18 0.22 -3.94
CA LYS A 288 -11.55 1.51 -3.59
C LYS A 288 -10.03 1.35 -3.44
N CYS A 289 -9.54 0.24 -2.88
CA CYS A 289 -8.10 -0.09 -2.80
C CYS A 289 -7.47 -0.21 -4.18
N VAL A 290 -8.12 -0.99 -5.06
CA VAL A 290 -7.69 -1.18 -6.44
C VAL A 290 -7.75 0.14 -7.20
N TYR A 291 -8.79 0.96 -7.00
CA TYR A 291 -8.88 2.31 -7.60
C TYR A 291 -7.82 3.26 -7.06
N VAL A 292 -7.48 3.18 -5.76
CA VAL A 292 -6.38 3.97 -5.17
C VAL A 292 -5.04 3.51 -5.72
N ILE A 293 -4.80 2.20 -5.84
CA ILE A 293 -3.55 1.66 -6.40
C ILE A 293 -3.42 2.01 -7.89
N ILE A 294 -4.49 1.83 -8.67
CA ILE A 294 -4.54 2.25 -10.09
C ILE A 294 -4.38 3.76 -10.19
N GLY A 295 -5.04 4.54 -9.34
CA GLY A 295 -4.94 5.99 -9.28
C GLY A 295 -3.54 6.48 -8.97
N LEU A 296 -2.89 5.90 -7.95
CA LEU A 296 -1.49 6.19 -7.60
C LEU A 296 -0.53 5.80 -8.72
N TYR A 297 -0.78 4.66 -9.37
CA TYR A 297 0.00 4.22 -10.51
C TYR A 297 -0.15 5.17 -11.72
N LEU A 298 -1.37 5.58 -12.06
CA LEU A 298 -1.64 6.56 -13.12
C LEU A 298 -1.06 7.93 -12.77
N PHE A 299 -1.21 8.39 -11.53
CA PHE A 299 -0.65 9.65 -11.03
C PHE A 299 0.88 9.65 -11.07
N ARG A 300 1.53 8.55 -10.68
CA ARG A 300 2.97 8.38 -10.81
C ARG A 300 3.41 8.44 -12.28
N GLY A 301 2.65 7.82 -13.18
CA GLY A 301 2.85 7.91 -14.62
C GLY A 301 2.72 9.36 -15.12
N PHE A 302 1.69 10.08 -14.68
CA PHE A 302 1.47 11.49 -15.00
C PHE A 302 2.63 12.38 -14.53
N LEU A 303 3.15 12.18 -13.32
CA LEU A 303 4.33 12.90 -12.82
C LEU A 303 5.60 12.60 -13.63
N LEU A 304 5.79 11.34 -14.07
CA LEU A 304 6.89 10.99 -14.98
C LEU A 304 6.74 11.69 -16.33
N HIS A 305 5.51 11.77 -16.85
CA HIS A 305 5.19 12.47 -18.08
C HIS A 305 5.51 13.97 -17.98
N ILE A 306 5.03 14.65 -16.93
CA ILE A 306 5.37 16.06 -16.66
C ILE A 306 6.89 16.23 -16.54
N ARG A 307 7.56 15.37 -15.77
CA ARG A 307 9.01 15.43 -15.60
C ARG A 307 9.75 15.32 -16.93
N LEU A 308 9.33 14.40 -17.81
CA LEU A 308 9.92 14.24 -19.13
C LEU A 308 9.66 15.45 -20.03
N LEU A 309 8.45 16.04 -19.97
CA LEU A 309 8.14 17.29 -20.66
C LEU A 309 9.04 18.45 -20.19
N ILE A 310 9.18 18.64 -18.88
CA ILE A 310 10.06 19.67 -18.31
C ILE A 310 11.50 19.45 -18.78
N ILE A 311 11.99 18.21 -18.78
CA ILE A 311 13.34 17.90 -19.29
C ILE A 311 13.48 18.29 -20.75
N LEU A 312 12.50 17.99 -21.61
CA LEU A 312 12.52 18.37 -23.02
C LEU A 312 12.46 19.90 -23.22
N ILE A 313 11.69 20.61 -22.40
CA ILE A 313 11.61 22.08 -22.43
C ILE A 313 12.93 22.71 -21.99
N LEU A 314 13.51 22.26 -20.87
CA LEU A 314 14.80 22.73 -20.38
C LEU A 314 15.93 22.39 -21.36
N ALA A 315 15.83 21.26 -22.06
CA ALA A 315 16.79 20.89 -23.10
C ALA A 315 16.77 21.85 -24.29
N LYS A 316 15.63 22.45 -24.64
CA LYS A 316 15.56 23.47 -25.70
C LYS A 316 16.29 24.77 -25.37
N ARG A 317 16.47 25.10 -24.08
CA ARG A 317 17.22 26.29 -23.63
C ARG A 317 18.73 26.10 -23.68
N LYS A 318 19.22 24.89 -23.94
CA LYS A 318 20.65 24.57 -23.97
C LYS A 318 21.18 24.60 -25.40
N ASP A 319 22.42 25.04 -25.53
CA ASP A 319 23.20 24.90 -26.76
C ASP A 319 23.20 23.45 -27.24
N ARG A 320 23.28 23.26 -28.56
CA ARG A 320 23.08 21.98 -29.22
C ARG A 320 24.01 20.86 -28.70
N ASP A 321 25.27 21.18 -28.47
CA ASP A 321 26.30 20.30 -27.90
C ASP A 321 26.00 19.92 -26.44
N LYS A 322 25.62 20.90 -25.61
CA LYS A 322 25.25 20.68 -24.21
C LYS A 322 23.92 19.92 -24.08
N ARG A 323 23.00 20.12 -25.02
CA ARG A 323 21.70 19.46 -25.08
C ARG A 323 21.85 17.94 -25.20
N TYR A 324 22.78 17.46 -26.02
CA TYR A 324 23.02 16.02 -26.16
C TYR A 324 23.40 15.37 -24.83
N ASN A 325 24.45 15.87 -24.17
CA ASN A 325 24.93 15.32 -22.89
C ASN A 325 23.84 15.41 -21.80
N TYR A 326 23.07 16.50 -21.80
CA TYR A 326 21.94 16.69 -20.89
C TYR A 326 20.84 15.65 -21.10
N LEU A 327 20.40 15.42 -22.34
CA LEU A 327 19.35 14.45 -22.65
C LEU A 327 19.82 13.00 -22.43
N LEU A 328 21.07 12.69 -22.78
CA LEU A 328 21.66 11.35 -22.59
C LEU A 328 21.67 10.94 -21.11
N LYS A 329 21.95 11.89 -20.21
CA LYS A 329 21.89 11.68 -18.75
C LYS A 329 20.54 11.14 -18.28
N TYR A 330 19.44 11.57 -18.91
CA TYR A 330 18.09 11.15 -18.52
C TYR A 330 17.58 9.94 -19.30
N LYS A 331 18.16 9.62 -20.47
CA LYS A 331 17.73 8.49 -21.32
C LYS A 331 17.60 7.18 -20.55
N GLU A 332 18.62 6.79 -19.77
CA GLU A 332 18.58 5.54 -18.99
C GLU A 332 17.51 5.54 -17.90
N THR A 333 17.20 6.72 -17.35
CA THR A 333 16.18 6.84 -16.29
C THR A 333 14.80 6.49 -16.83
N PHE A 334 14.53 6.82 -18.11
CA PHE A 334 13.22 6.61 -18.73
C PHE A 334 13.13 5.35 -19.61
N LYS A 335 14.25 4.70 -19.93
CA LYS A 335 14.30 3.48 -20.75
C LYS A 335 13.40 2.36 -20.22
N TYR A 336 13.34 2.19 -18.89
CA TYR A 336 12.52 1.15 -18.27
C TYR A 336 11.06 1.60 -18.01
N SER A 337 10.80 2.91 -18.03
CA SER A 337 9.44 3.43 -17.80
C SER A 337 8.51 3.28 -19.00
N GLU A 338 9.06 3.06 -20.20
CA GLU A 338 8.29 2.83 -21.45
C GLU A 338 7.41 1.57 -21.36
N ASN A 339 7.93 0.48 -20.77
CA ASN A 339 7.20 -0.78 -20.64
C ASN A 339 6.33 -0.83 -19.38
N LEU A 340 6.68 -0.05 -18.35
CA LEU A 340 6.01 -0.11 -17.06
C LEU A 340 4.73 0.72 -17.03
N TYR A 341 4.55 1.69 -17.94
CA TYR A 341 3.39 2.56 -18.01
C TYR A 341 2.84 2.56 -19.45
N PRO A 342 1.83 1.76 -19.77
CA PRO A 342 1.28 1.65 -21.13
C PRO A 342 0.50 2.89 -21.57
N ILE A 343 0.56 3.99 -20.82
CA ILE A 343 0.00 5.27 -21.25
C ILE A 343 0.76 5.71 -22.50
N SER A 344 0.05 5.71 -23.63
CA SER A 344 0.56 5.99 -24.97
C SER A 344 1.44 7.26 -25.05
N PHE A 345 1.18 8.24 -24.20
CA PHE A 345 1.89 9.52 -24.18
C PHE A 345 3.34 9.43 -23.69
N ILE A 346 3.67 8.61 -22.68
CA ILE A 346 5.06 8.48 -22.20
C ILE A 346 5.94 7.86 -23.28
N HIS A 347 5.41 6.85 -23.98
CA HIS A 347 6.05 6.22 -25.13
C HIS A 347 6.38 7.24 -26.23
N LEU A 348 5.41 8.07 -26.61
CA LEU A 348 5.61 9.11 -27.62
C LEU A 348 6.67 10.15 -27.19
N LEU A 349 6.65 10.57 -25.93
CA LEU A 349 7.67 11.48 -25.41
C LEU A 349 9.06 10.84 -25.33
N TYR A 350 9.15 9.55 -25.01
CA TYR A 350 10.42 8.82 -25.00
C TYR A 350 10.97 8.65 -26.42
N LYS A 351 10.12 8.38 -27.41
CA LYS A 351 10.49 8.42 -28.83
C LYS A 351 10.97 9.81 -29.24
N LYS A 352 10.29 10.87 -28.80
CA LYS A 352 10.70 12.26 -29.03
C LYS A 352 12.06 12.57 -28.40
N LEU A 353 12.29 12.13 -27.15
CA LEU A 353 13.60 12.22 -26.48
C LEU A 353 14.69 11.54 -27.32
N CYS A 354 14.45 10.31 -27.79
CA CYS A 354 15.40 9.59 -28.62
C CYS A 354 15.67 10.31 -29.96
N LYS A 355 14.63 10.90 -30.57
CA LYS A 355 14.75 11.70 -31.80
C LYS A 355 15.58 12.96 -31.54
N ASP A 356 15.28 13.70 -30.48
CA ASP A 356 15.99 14.92 -30.08
C ASP A 356 17.47 14.65 -29.77
N ILE A 357 17.79 13.51 -29.13
CA ILE A 357 19.18 13.08 -28.92
C ILE A 357 19.90 12.88 -30.25
N LYS A 358 19.26 12.19 -31.21
CA LYS A 358 19.83 11.99 -32.55
C LYS A 358 20.05 13.32 -33.28
N HIS A 359 19.04 14.20 -33.30
CA HIS A 359 19.11 15.50 -33.98
C HIS A 359 20.18 16.40 -33.35
N SER A 360 20.28 16.40 -32.01
CA SER A 360 21.30 17.18 -31.29
C SER A 360 22.73 16.78 -31.67
N ARG A 361 22.99 15.51 -32.03
CA ARG A 361 24.33 15.05 -32.42
C ARG A 361 24.57 15.03 -33.93
N TYR A 362 23.59 14.62 -34.74
CA TYR A 362 23.83 14.25 -36.15
C TYR A 362 23.31 15.24 -37.19
N ASP A 363 22.47 16.22 -36.82
CA ASP A 363 22.08 17.26 -37.79
C ASP A 363 23.29 18.10 -38.25
N PRO A 364 23.33 18.62 -39.48
CA PRO A 364 24.42 19.48 -39.93
C PRO A 364 24.54 20.76 -39.09
N TYR A 365 25.77 21.21 -38.81
CA TYR A 365 26.00 22.55 -38.27
C TYR A 365 25.96 23.58 -39.40
N VAL A 366 25.58 24.82 -39.07
CA VAL A 366 25.76 25.97 -39.97
C VAL A 366 27.10 26.60 -39.64
N CYS A 367 27.94 26.82 -40.66
CA CYS A 367 29.23 27.45 -40.49
C CYS A 367 29.06 28.91 -40.07
N GLU A 368 29.76 29.32 -39.02
CA GLU A 368 29.74 30.72 -38.53
C GLU A 368 30.38 31.69 -39.54
N ASN A 369 31.31 31.21 -40.37
CA ASN A 369 32.05 32.06 -41.32
C ASN A 369 31.29 32.29 -42.64
N CYS A 370 30.74 31.24 -43.25
CA CYS A 370 30.14 31.31 -44.58
C CYS A 370 28.67 30.87 -44.65
N LYS A 371 28.03 30.56 -43.51
CA LYS A 371 26.63 30.09 -43.39
C LYS A 371 26.28 28.82 -44.16
N SER A 372 27.26 28.14 -44.78
CA SER A 372 27.07 26.84 -45.44
C SER A 372 26.98 25.70 -44.42
N LEU A 373 26.38 24.58 -44.82
CA LEU A 373 26.26 23.39 -43.97
C LEU A 373 27.62 22.71 -43.77
N MET A 374 27.82 22.16 -42.58
CA MET A 374 29.00 21.37 -42.21
C MET A 374 28.68 19.87 -42.25
N LYS A 375 29.65 19.05 -42.66
CA LYS A 375 29.55 17.59 -42.71
C LYS A 375 30.43 16.97 -41.63
N LEU A 376 29.98 15.87 -41.03
CA LEU A 376 30.77 15.11 -40.07
C LEU A 376 31.99 14.48 -40.76
N ASN A 377 33.19 14.80 -40.29
CA ASN A 377 34.46 14.26 -40.75
C ASN A 377 34.93 13.15 -39.81
N LYS A 378 35.12 11.93 -40.35
CA LYS A 378 35.60 10.76 -39.60
C LYS A 378 37.09 10.85 -39.27
N ASN A 379 37.88 11.51 -40.11
CA ASN A 379 39.32 11.69 -39.96
C ASN A 379 39.57 12.97 -39.16
N LYS A 380 39.34 12.88 -37.85
CA LYS A 380 39.51 13.99 -36.91
C LYS A 380 40.97 14.12 -36.48
N ASN A 381 41.51 15.34 -36.57
CA ASN A 381 42.83 15.66 -36.06
C ASN A 381 42.72 16.12 -34.60
N LEU A 382 42.93 15.20 -33.66
CA LEU A 382 42.82 15.43 -32.23
C LEU A 382 44.19 15.69 -31.61
N SER A 383 44.26 16.54 -30.59
CA SER A 383 45.48 16.68 -29.80
C SER A 383 45.85 15.36 -29.10
N LYS A 384 47.10 15.22 -28.66
CA LYS A 384 47.54 14.03 -27.90
C LYS A 384 46.68 13.78 -26.65
N GLY A 385 46.24 14.85 -25.98
CA GLY A 385 45.36 14.76 -24.80
C GLY A 385 43.94 14.31 -25.15
N GLN A 386 43.35 14.88 -26.21
CA GLN A 386 42.02 14.51 -26.69
C GLN A 386 41.97 13.06 -27.19
N SER A 387 42.99 12.64 -27.94
CA SER A 387 43.15 11.26 -28.39
C SER A 387 43.20 10.28 -27.22
N LEU A 388 43.86 10.67 -26.12
CA LEU A 388 43.92 9.85 -24.91
C LEU A 388 42.55 9.78 -24.20
N GLU A 389 41.78 10.87 -24.14
CA GLU A 389 40.42 10.87 -23.59
C GLU A 389 39.49 9.90 -24.34
N GLU A 390 39.58 9.84 -25.67
CA GLU A 390 38.84 8.86 -26.46
C GLU A 390 39.32 7.44 -26.17
N LYS A 391 40.64 7.23 -26.09
CA LYS A 391 41.25 5.93 -25.81
C LYS A 391 40.83 5.35 -24.46
N ILE A 392 40.66 6.20 -23.44
CA ILE A 392 40.16 5.78 -22.11
C ILE A 392 38.63 5.88 -21.99
N ASN A 393 37.93 6.21 -23.08
CA ASN A 393 36.48 6.35 -23.17
C ASN A 393 35.91 7.34 -22.13
N SER A 394 36.61 8.46 -21.88
CA SER A 394 36.15 9.52 -20.98
C SER A 394 35.40 10.64 -21.71
N VAL A 395 35.86 11.00 -22.89
CA VAL A 395 35.23 11.99 -23.79
C VAL A 395 35.29 11.45 -25.20
N GLU A 396 34.26 11.74 -25.99
CA GLU A 396 34.18 11.44 -27.41
C GLU A 396 34.08 12.77 -28.18
N TYR A 397 34.84 12.90 -29.26
CA TYR A 397 34.90 14.10 -30.08
C TYR A 397 34.35 13.84 -31.49
N ASP A 398 33.47 14.73 -31.95
CA ASP A 398 33.01 14.77 -33.34
C ASP A 398 33.63 15.99 -34.03
N SER A 399 34.23 15.78 -35.20
CA SER A 399 34.79 16.85 -36.03
C SER A 399 33.82 17.18 -37.16
N TRP A 400 33.41 18.44 -37.27
CA TRP A 400 32.54 18.94 -38.33
C TRP A 400 33.35 19.82 -39.27
N GLU A 401 33.31 19.53 -40.57
CA GLU A 401 34.03 20.30 -41.59
C GLU A 401 33.03 21.04 -42.48
N CYS A 402 33.25 22.33 -42.69
CA CYS A 402 32.42 23.11 -43.60
C CYS A 402 32.66 22.70 -45.06
N ILE A 403 31.57 22.53 -45.82
CA ILE A 403 31.65 22.12 -47.23
C ILE A 403 32.36 23.18 -48.08
N SER A 404 32.09 24.47 -47.84
CA SER A 404 32.61 25.57 -48.66
C SER A 404 33.98 26.10 -48.23
N CYS A 405 34.15 26.46 -46.95
CA CYS A 405 35.37 27.13 -46.46
C CYS A 405 36.34 26.23 -45.70
N LYS A 406 36.05 24.92 -45.57
CA LYS A 406 36.90 23.94 -44.89
C LYS A 406 37.19 24.20 -43.41
N THR A 407 36.56 25.20 -42.79
CA THR A 407 36.64 25.43 -41.34
C THR A 407 36.16 24.19 -40.56
N ILE A 408 36.91 23.83 -39.52
CA ILE A 408 36.61 22.68 -38.66
C ILE A 408 36.01 23.16 -37.34
N LYS A 409 34.89 22.54 -36.92
CA LYS A 409 34.27 22.71 -35.62
C LYS A 409 34.35 21.40 -34.84
N LEU A 410 35.10 21.41 -33.73
CA LEU A 410 35.26 20.25 -32.86
C LEU A 410 34.22 20.30 -31.74
N VAL A 411 33.41 19.24 -31.60
CA VAL A 411 32.35 19.13 -30.58
C VAL A 411 32.71 18.02 -29.60
N LYS A 412 32.59 18.30 -28.29
CA LYS A 412 32.95 17.37 -27.21
C LYS A 412 31.73 16.74 -26.53
N TYR A 413 31.75 15.42 -26.34
CA TYR A 413 30.71 14.64 -25.68
C TYR A 413 31.28 13.85 -24.50
N THR A 414 30.89 14.19 -23.28
CA THR A 414 31.43 13.54 -22.08
C THR A 414 30.74 12.21 -21.82
N ASN A 415 31.51 11.14 -21.62
CA ASN A 415 30.94 9.86 -21.23
C ASN A 415 30.54 9.87 -19.75
N ILE A 416 29.23 9.87 -19.50
CA ILE A 416 28.64 9.87 -18.15
C ILE A 416 28.95 8.61 -17.33
N TYR A 417 29.36 7.50 -17.97
CA TYR A 417 29.72 6.25 -17.30
C TYR A 417 31.20 6.18 -16.94
N SER A 418 32.02 7.06 -17.53
CA SER A 418 33.46 7.06 -17.27
C SER A 418 33.74 7.45 -15.82
N LYS A 419 34.68 6.74 -15.20
CA LYS A 419 35.16 7.09 -13.86
C LYS A 419 36.25 8.16 -13.89
N ALA A 420 36.72 8.56 -15.06
CA ALA A 420 37.72 9.62 -15.19
C ALA A 420 37.12 10.99 -14.82
N LYS A 421 37.90 11.79 -14.11
CA LYS A 421 37.62 13.18 -13.78
C LYS A 421 38.51 14.10 -14.62
N GLU A 422 38.11 15.36 -14.68
CA GLU A 422 38.93 16.44 -15.25
C GLU A 422 40.15 16.66 -14.37
N CYS A 423 41.33 16.80 -14.98
CA CYS A 423 42.56 17.13 -14.28
C CYS A 423 42.69 18.65 -14.17
N GLU A 424 43.00 19.16 -12.98
CA GLU A 424 43.12 20.62 -12.75
C GLU A 424 44.30 21.25 -13.49
N LYS A 425 45.37 20.47 -13.75
CA LYS A 425 46.59 20.96 -14.41
C LYS A 425 46.48 21.01 -15.93
N CYS A 426 45.91 19.98 -16.56
CA CYS A 426 45.86 19.87 -18.02
C CYS A 426 44.45 19.96 -18.62
N HIS A 427 43.41 20.10 -17.80
CA HIS A 427 41.98 20.19 -18.17
C HIS A 427 41.41 19.03 -19.00
N TYR A 428 42.20 18.03 -19.34
CA TYR A 428 41.72 16.77 -19.92
C TYR A 428 41.07 15.89 -18.85
N ARG A 429 39.97 15.21 -19.20
CA ARG A 429 39.29 14.19 -18.38
C ARG A 429 40.05 12.87 -18.39
N THR A 430 41.29 12.90 -17.94
CA THR A 430 42.20 11.74 -17.89
C THR A 430 42.61 11.39 -16.45
N ASN A 431 42.01 12.02 -15.44
CA ASN A 431 42.31 11.75 -14.05
C ASN A 431 41.57 10.49 -13.54
N VAL A 432 42.30 9.41 -13.31
CA VAL A 432 41.74 8.08 -13.01
C VAL A 432 42.14 7.63 -11.61
N LEU A 433 41.20 7.04 -10.87
CA LEU A 433 41.46 6.49 -9.54
C LEU A 433 42.52 5.37 -9.62
N LYS A 434 43.67 5.60 -9.00
CA LYS A 434 44.77 4.63 -8.92
C LYS A 434 44.61 3.73 -7.71
N LYS A 435 44.48 4.32 -6.53
CA LYS A 435 44.41 3.58 -5.26
C LYS A 435 43.58 4.34 -4.23
N THR A 436 43.00 3.60 -3.29
CA THR A 436 42.29 4.14 -2.13
C THR A 436 43.06 3.71 -0.89
N TYR A 437 43.37 4.66 -0.01
CA TYR A 437 44.04 4.43 1.25
C TYR A 437 43.08 4.74 2.40
N ILE A 438 43.12 3.92 3.45
CA ILE A 438 42.34 4.12 4.67
C ILE A 438 43.36 4.47 5.76
N THR A 439 43.33 5.72 6.23
CA THR A 439 44.23 6.22 7.28
C THR A 439 43.71 5.84 8.66
N GLN A 440 42.42 6.01 8.88
CA GLN A 440 41.75 5.63 10.13
C GLN A 440 40.53 4.78 9.83
N LYS A 441 40.46 3.59 10.43
CA LYS A 441 39.25 2.76 10.33
C LYS A 441 38.14 3.34 11.19
N ALA A 442 36.91 3.28 10.70
CA ALA A 442 35.75 3.66 11.49
C ALA A 442 35.51 2.64 12.61
N THR A 443 35.04 3.13 13.76
CA THR A 443 34.61 2.33 14.90
C THR A 443 33.16 2.68 15.24
N THR A 444 32.57 2.03 16.24
CA THR A 444 31.22 2.38 16.72
C THR A 444 31.15 3.74 17.41
N SER A 445 32.29 4.24 17.91
CA SER A 445 32.42 5.51 18.62
C SER A 445 33.02 6.63 17.76
N SER A 446 33.83 6.33 16.75
CA SER A 446 34.52 7.33 15.92
C SER A 446 34.37 7.08 14.42
N SER A 447 34.22 8.15 13.64
CA SER A 447 34.38 8.07 12.18
C SER A 447 35.82 7.71 11.82
N GLY A 448 35.99 7.06 10.68
CA GLY A 448 37.30 6.85 10.05
C GLY A 448 37.60 7.91 9.01
N SER A 449 38.79 7.86 8.43
CA SER A 449 39.24 8.73 7.34
C SER A 449 40.10 7.95 6.36
N GLY A 450 40.22 8.46 5.15
CA GLY A 450 41.07 7.92 4.10
C GLY A 450 41.25 8.90 2.96
N TYR A 451 42.07 8.56 1.99
CA TYR A 451 42.27 9.38 0.79
C TYR A 451 42.25 8.52 -0.48
N GLU A 452 41.64 9.05 -1.53
CA GLU A 452 41.69 8.49 -2.88
C GLU A 452 42.80 9.15 -3.67
N LEU A 453 43.77 8.37 -4.14
CA LEU A 453 44.84 8.84 -5.03
C LEU A 453 44.38 8.69 -6.48
N TYR A 454 44.18 9.81 -7.15
CA TYR A 454 43.94 9.91 -8.58
C TYR A 454 45.25 10.25 -9.30
N GLU A 455 45.45 9.66 -10.48
CA GLU A 455 46.58 9.99 -11.34
C GLU A 455 46.07 10.33 -12.75
N CYS A 456 46.52 11.47 -13.26
CA CYS A 456 46.24 11.89 -14.62
C CYS A 456 47.02 11.03 -15.62
N LYS A 457 46.34 10.33 -16.52
CA LYS A 457 47.00 9.50 -17.55
C LYS A 457 47.74 10.31 -18.61
N PHE A 458 47.47 11.62 -18.72
CA PHE A 458 48.11 12.49 -19.69
C PHE A 458 49.36 13.19 -19.12
N CYS A 459 49.21 13.95 -18.03
CA CYS A 459 50.30 14.73 -17.44
C CYS A 459 50.95 14.10 -16.21
N HIS A 460 50.51 12.91 -15.79
CA HIS A 460 51.00 12.16 -14.62
C HIS A 460 50.88 12.87 -13.27
N GLU A 461 50.15 14.00 -13.22
CA GLU A 461 49.84 14.71 -11.99
C GLU A 461 49.02 13.83 -11.04
N LYS A 462 49.37 13.88 -9.76
CA LYS A 462 48.73 13.10 -8.71
C LYS A 462 47.87 14.01 -7.85
N GLU A 463 46.64 13.60 -7.63
CA GLU A 463 45.67 14.34 -6.81
C GLU A 463 45.19 13.43 -5.69
N GLU A 464 45.28 13.90 -4.45
CA GLU A 464 44.82 13.19 -3.27
C GLU A 464 43.55 13.83 -2.75
N ILE A 465 42.47 13.05 -2.74
CA ILE A 465 41.16 13.53 -2.29
C ILE A 465 40.81 12.80 -1.00
N GLU A 466 40.81 13.53 0.12
CA GLU A 466 40.41 13.00 1.41
C GLU A 466 38.90 12.69 1.45
N PHE A 467 38.53 11.60 2.12
CA PHE A 467 37.15 11.23 2.40
C PHE A 467 37.00 10.68 3.83
N VAL A 468 35.83 10.95 4.42
CA VAL A 468 35.49 10.50 5.78
C VAL A 468 34.68 9.20 5.70
N ILE A 469 35.02 8.24 6.54
CA ILE A 469 34.31 6.96 6.69
C ILE A 469 33.33 7.09 7.87
N PRO A 470 32.02 6.91 7.67
CA PRO A 470 31.03 7.00 8.75
C PRO A 470 31.30 5.98 9.86
N LYS A 471 30.98 6.33 11.11
CA LYS A 471 31.03 5.41 12.26
C LYS A 471 30.18 4.15 12.04
N GLU A 472 30.62 3.03 12.59
CA GLU A 472 29.89 1.76 12.51
C GLU A 472 28.65 1.76 13.42
N SER A 473 27.52 1.23 12.95
CA SER A 473 26.28 1.19 13.73
C SER A 473 26.30 0.07 14.79
N THR A 474 25.91 0.37 16.03
CA THR A 474 25.61 -0.63 17.07
C THR A 474 24.36 -1.43 16.71
N ARG A 475 24.45 -2.76 16.71
CA ARG A 475 23.29 -3.66 16.51
C ARG A 475 22.48 -3.76 17.80
N SER A 476 21.27 -3.23 17.78
CA SER A 476 20.23 -3.56 18.77
C SER A 476 19.52 -4.86 18.38
N SER A 477 19.27 -5.68 19.39
CA SER A 477 18.72 -7.03 19.36
C SER A 477 17.35 -7.14 18.67
N ARG A 478 17.13 -8.31 18.04
CA ARG A 478 15.92 -8.71 17.32
C ARG A 478 14.72 -8.90 18.26
N SER A 479 13.54 -8.52 17.79
CA SER A 479 12.27 -9.16 18.17
C SER A 479 11.45 -9.40 16.91
N SER A 480 11.26 -10.69 16.64
CA SER A 480 10.50 -11.29 15.55
C SER A 480 9.02 -11.09 15.84
N TYR A 481 8.21 -10.63 14.88
CA TYR A 481 6.83 -11.08 14.80
C TYR A 481 6.34 -11.12 13.36
N SER A 482 5.63 -12.21 13.12
CA SER A 482 5.27 -12.78 11.84
C SER A 482 3.98 -12.18 11.31
N ILE A 483 3.95 -12.06 9.99
CA ILE A 483 2.85 -11.56 9.16
C ILE A 483 1.69 -12.55 9.17
N GLY A 484 0.45 -12.05 9.11
CA GLY A 484 -0.72 -12.83 8.71
C GLY A 484 -1.78 -11.94 8.08
N SER A 485 -1.81 -11.88 6.75
CA SER A 485 -2.85 -11.21 5.95
C SER A 485 -3.13 -12.07 4.72
N SER A 486 -4.40 -12.21 4.32
CA SER A 486 -4.89 -12.60 2.98
C SER A 486 -6.42 -12.49 2.99
N ARG A 487 -7.07 -11.63 2.18
CA ARG A 487 -7.47 -11.82 0.75
C ARG A 487 -8.24 -13.13 0.53
N SER A 488 -9.46 -13.12 -0.02
CA SER A 488 -9.68 -12.96 -1.48
C SER A 488 -11.17 -12.81 -1.91
N SER A 489 -11.34 -12.24 -3.11
CA SER A 489 -12.47 -12.25 -4.09
C SER A 489 -13.12 -13.61 -4.35
N GLY A 490 -14.37 -13.80 -4.85
CA GLY A 490 -15.44 -12.95 -5.39
C GLY A 490 -16.43 -13.81 -6.23
N SER A 491 -17.65 -13.33 -6.53
CA SER A 491 -18.46 -13.54 -7.79
C SER A 491 -19.99 -13.47 -7.56
N SER A 492 -20.70 -13.11 -8.62
CA SER A 492 -22.08 -12.62 -8.77
C SER A 492 -23.17 -13.68 -9.02
N SER A 493 -24.42 -13.44 -8.60
CA SER A 493 -25.66 -13.67 -9.40
C SER A 493 -26.92 -13.00 -8.80
N ARG A 494 -28.01 -12.99 -9.57
CA ARG A 494 -29.12 -12.00 -9.63
C ARG A 494 -30.40 -12.37 -8.83
N SER A 495 -31.10 -11.30 -8.42
CA SER A 495 -32.56 -11.04 -8.29
C SER A 495 -33.56 -12.16 -7.93
N SER A 496 -34.39 -11.97 -6.89
CA SER A 496 -35.83 -11.62 -6.98
C SER A 496 -36.55 -11.61 -5.60
N SER A 497 -37.47 -10.65 -5.49
CA SER A 497 -38.59 -10.31 -4.59
C SER A 497 -39.14 -11.28 -3.52
N GLY A 498 -39.44 -10.71 -2.34
CA GLY A 498 -40.75 -10.79 -1.64
C GLY A 498 -40.92 -11.84 -0.53
N GLY A 499 -40.99 -11.39 0.73
CA GLY A 499 -41.40 -12.19 1.89
C GLY A 499 -40.85 -11.59 3.20
N TYR A 500 -41.67 -11.52 4.24
CA TYR A 500 -41.50 -10.62 5.38
C TYR A 500 -40.55 -11.14 6.48
N SER A 501 -39.24 -11.10 6.24
CA SER A 501 -38.21 -11.10 7.29
C SER A 501 -37.20 -9.99 6.99
N SER A 502 -36.94 -9.10 7.96
CA SER A 502 -36.32 -7.81 7.65
C SER A 502 -34.80 -7.87 7.49
N SER A 503 -34.17 -9.04 7.44
CA SER A 503 -32.76 -9.16 7.08
C SER A 503 -32.56 -9.12 5.57
N SER A 504 -32.62 -7.90 5.03
CA SER A 504 -32.49 -7.61 3.59
C SER A 504 -31.04 -7.68 3.07
N GLY A 505 -30.06 -7.96 3.92
CA GLY A 505 -28.72 -8.35 3.51
C GLY A 505 -27.57 -7.51 4.07
N GLY A 506 -27.45 -7.44 5.39
CA GLY A 506 -26.39 -6.70 6.08
C GLY A 506 -25.00 -7.31 5.86
N ARG A 507 -23.97 -6.49 6.12
CA ARG A 507 -22.55 -6.87 6.00
C ARG A 507 -21.81 -6.54 7.29
N SER A 508 -20.92 -7.45 7.68
CA SER A 508 -19.98 -7.20 8.77
C SER A 508 -18.61 -6.82 8.24
N GLY A 509 -17.97 -5.86 8.90
CA GLY A 509 -16.59 -5.45 8.68
C GLY A 509 -15.55 -6.28 9.45
N GLY A 510 -15.96 -7.22 10.31
CA GLY A 510 -15.06 -7.88 11.26
C GLY A 510 -15.22 -7.41 12.71
N GLY A 511 -16.10 -6.42 12.97
CA GLY A 511 -16.28 -5.80 14.29
C GLY A 511 -16.89 -6.74 15.35
N GLY A 512 -16.96 -6.24 16.57
CA GLY A 512 -17.44 -6.97 17.75
C GLY A 512 -16.29 -7.51 18.59
N ALA A 513 -16.54 -8.52 19.42
CA ALA A 513 -15.56 -9.03 20.37
C ALA A 513 -15.64 -10.53 20.55
N GLY A 514 -14.54 -11.14 20.98
CA GLY A 514 -14.48 -12.56 21.33
C GLY A 514 -13.94 -12.76 22.73
N SER A 515 -14.56 -13.66 23.48
CA SER A 515 -14.17 -14.00 24.85
C SER A 515 -14.18 -15.50 25.08
N SER A 516 -13.27 -15.97 25.95
CA SER A 516 -13.21 -17.36 26.39
C SER A 516 -13.50 -17.48 27.89
N TRP A 517 -14.00 -18.63 28.35
CA TRP A 517 -14.36 -18.85 29.76
C TRP A 517 -13.81 -20.12 30.42
#